data_AF-A0AA40KRA7-F1
#
_entry.id   AF-A0AA40KRA7-F1
#
_cell.length_a   1.000
_cell.length_b   1.000
_cell.length_c   1.000
_cell.angle_alpha   90.00
_cell.angle_beta   90.00
_cell.angle_gamma   90.00
#
_symmetry.space_group_name_H-M   'P 1'
#
loop_
_entity.id
_entity.type
_entity.pdbx_description
1 polymer ?
#
loop_
_entity_poly.entity_id
_entity_poly.type
_entity_poly.pdbx_seq_one_letter_code
_entity_poly.pdbx_strand_id
1 'polypeptide(L)'
;MHVVKPPSASVRPEDCSFEKGLCGWENITSSENERAVTWQRAFLAHRPAQLLDKTFGATGDFVFFDIFTTNKQSTDVRLRSPVIQTSPDEESVCLTFWFAAFGVEESTTLQIIKMNADEETGDDEENNGKQQPVDICIIL
;
A
#
# COMPACT_ATOMS: atom_id res chain seq x y z
N MET A 1 12.23 -19.42 27.44
CA MET A 1 11.64 -20.25 26.37
C MET A 1 11.51 -19.34 25.15
N HIS A 2 12.41 -19.46 24.18
CA HIS A 2 12.35 -18.63 22.96
C HIS A 2 11.30 -19.22 22.03
N VAL A 3 10.28 -18.43 21.70
CA VAL A 3 9.29 -18.81 20.70
C VAL A 3 9.98 -18.75 19.34
N VAL A 4 10.31 -19.91 18.78
CA VAL A 4 10.78 -20.00 17.40
C VAL A 4 9.55 -19.92 16.50
N LYS A 5 9.36 -18.79 15.82
CA LYS A 5 8.33 -18.69 14.79
C LYS A 5 8.75 -19.54 13.58
N PRO A 6 7.83 -20.30 12.97
CA PRO A 6 8.08 -20.91 11.68
C PRO A 6 8.59 -19.86 10.69
N PRO A 7 9.54 -20.18 9.80
CA PRO A 7 9.97 -19.26 8.74
C PRO A 7 8.78 -18.77 7.89
N SER A 8 7.79 -19.64 7.67
CA SER A 8 6.52 -19.34 6.99
C SER A 8 5.54 -18.46 7.80
N ALA A 9 5.82 -18.22 9.08
CA ALA A 9 5.08 -17.30 9.94
C ALA A 9 5.87 -15.99 10.18
N SER A 10 6.95 -15.78 9.44
CA SER A 10 7.66 -14.50 9.42
C SER A 10 6.80 -13.49 8.65
N VAL A 11 6.27 -12.52 9.38
CA VAL A 11 5.51 -11.40 8.83
C VAL A 11 6.51 -10.36 8.39
N ARG A 12 6.45 -9.93 7.12
CA ARG A 12 7.31 -8.84 6.64
C ARG A 12 6.74 -7.49 7.10
N PRO A 13 7.57 -6.44 7.27
CA PRO A 13 7.10 -5.12 7.69
C PRO A 13 5.97 -4.54 6.81
N GLU A 14 5.96 -4.88 5.52
CA GLU A 14 5.00 -4.46 4.53
C GLU A 14 3.66 -5.24 4.54
N ASP A 15 3.60 -6.40 5.20
CA ASP A 15 2.39 -7.21 5.35
C ASP A 15 1.39 -6.49 6.26
N CYS A 16 0.28 -6.01 5.71
CA CYS A 16 -0.69 -5.23 6.46
C CYS A 16 -2.13 -5.75 6.32
N SER A 17 -2.73 -6.16 7.44
CA SER A 17 -4.17 -6.44 7.58
C SER A 17 -4.99 -5.18 7.85
N PHE A 18 -4.34 -4.04 8.04
CA PHE A 18 -4.93 -2.77 8.48
C PHE A 18 -5.65 -2.81 9.84
N GLU A 19 -5.66 -3.90 10.60
CA GLU A 19 -6.40 -4.00 11.88
C GLU A 19 -5.93 -3.00 12.95
N LYS A 20 -4.62 -2.72 12.96
CA LYS A 20 -3.95 -1.89 13.98
C LYS A 20 -3.40 -0.57 13.42
N GLY A 21 -3.85 -0.16 12.24
CA GLY A 21 -3.36 1.02 11.53
C GLY A 21 -2.75 0.64 10.18
N LEU A 22 -1.95 1.53 9.61
CA LEU A 22 -1.43 1.38 8.24
C LEU A 22 -0.17 0.51 8.14
N CYS A 23 0.37 -0.02 9.23
CA CYS A 23 1.60 -0.84 9.21
C CYS A 23 2.80 -0.16 8.51
N GLY A 24 2.85 1.17 8.51
CA GLY A 24 3.87 1.95 7.79
C GLY A 24 3.55 2.21 6.32
N TRP A 25 2.40 1.79 5.81
CA TRP A 25 1.88 2.30 4.54
C TRP A 25 1.54 3.79 4.69
N GLU A 26 1.95 4.57 3.71
CA GLU A 26 1.86 6.02 3.73
C GLU A 26 1.05 6.53 2.55
N ASN A 27 0.16 7.47 2.83
CA ASN A 27 -0.54 8.18 1.78
C ASN A 27 0.39 9.27 1.23
N ILE A 28 0.78 9.13 -0.03
CA ILE A 28 1.66 10.06 -0.74
C ILE A 28 0.92 10.81 -1.85
N THR A 29 -0.42 10.85 -1.78
CA THR A 29 -1.24 11.62 -2.71
C THR A 29 -0.84 13.09 -2.66
N SER A 30 -0.22 13.59 -3.73
CA SER A 30 0.09 15.01 -3.88
C SER A 30 -1.13 15.75 -4.39
N SER A 31 -1.71 16.62 -3.57
CA SER A 31 -2.79 17.51 -3.99
C SER A 31 -2.58 18.92 -3.49
N GLU A 32 -2.79 19.88 -4.38
CA GLU A 32 -2.73 21.32 -4.08
C GLU A 32 -3.97 21.81 -3.31
N ASN A 33 -4.98 20.95 -3.12
CA ASN A 33 -6.28 21.30 -2.55
C ASN A 33 -6.53 20.63 -1.20
N GLU A 34 -7.03 21.40 -0.21
CA GLU A 34 -7.40 20.92 1.14
C GLU A 34 -8.56 19.89 1.15
N ARG A 35 -9.18 19.61 0.00
CA ARG A 35 -10.27 18.63 -0.19
C ARG A 35 -9.88 17.43 -1.05
N ALA A 36 -8.60 17.09 -1.08
CA ALA A 36 -8.10 15.95 -1.83
C ALA A 36 -8.70 14.64 -1.35
N VAL A 37 -9.11 13.78 -2.29
CA VAL A 37 -9.44 12.39 -1.98
C VAL A 37 -8.15 11.68 -1.60
N THR A 38 -8.19 10.98 -0.47
CA THR A 38 -7.04 10.32 0.14
C THR A 38 -7.41 8.91 0.56
N TRP A 39 -6.44 7.99 0.50
CA TRP A 39 -6.54 6.70 1.16
C TRP A 39 -6.73 6.89 2.67
N GLN A 40 -7.72 6.19 3.20
CA GLN A 40 -8.07 6.21 4.61
C GLN A 40 -8.48 4.83 5.08
N ARG A 41 -8.25 4.56 6.36
CA ARG A 41 -8.65 3.30 6.97
C ARG A 41 -10.16 3.31 7.25
N ALA A 42 -10.82 2.21 6.91
CA ALA A 42 -12.22 2.00 7.24
C ALA A 42 -12.44 1.92 8.75
N PHE A 43 -13.60 2.40 9.19
CA PHE A 43 -14.11 2.13 10.54
C PHE A 43 -15.62 2.09 10.51
N LEU A 44 -16.24 1.66 11.61
CA LEU A 44 -17.66 1.30 11.64
C LEU A 44 -18.59 2.41 11.10
N ALA A 45 -18.29 3.68 11.41
CA ALA A 45 -19.09 4.83 11.02
C ALA A 45 -18.67 5.47 9.67
N HIS A 46 -17.53 5.08 9.10
CA HIS A 46 -17.04 5.64 7.83
C HIS A 46 -16.36 4.55 7.00
N ARG A 47 -17.16 3.97 6.10
CA ARG A 47 -16.78 2.88 5.20
C ARG A 47 -17.80 2.74 4.07
N PRO A 48 -17.42 2.18 2.91
CA PRO A 48 -18.36 1.79 1.88
C PRO A 48 -19.43 0.82 2.43
N ALA A 49 -20.66 0.95 1.95
CA ALA A 49 -21.80 0.21 2.48
C ALA A 49 -21.57 -1.31 2.48
N GLN A 50 -21.83 -1.94 3.65
CA GLN A 50 -21.83 -3.39 3.88
C GLN A 50 -20.60 -4.18 3.38
N LEU A 51 -19.41 -3.59 3.29
CA LEU A 51 -18.21 -4.40 3.06
C LEU A 51 -17.85 -5.22 4.29
N LEU A 52 -17.53 -6.49 4.04
CA LEU A 52 -16.80 -7.34 4.97
C LEU A 52 -15.39 -7.52 4.41
N ASP A 53 -14.36 -7.23 5.20
CA ASP A 53 -12.97 -7.58 4.88
C ASP A 53 -12.87 -9.10 4.67
N LYS A 54 -12.06 -9.51 3.68
CA LYS A 54 -11.83 -10.91 3.32
C LYS A 54 -10.70 -11.55 4.11
N THR A 55 -9.90 -10.77 4.84
CA THR A 55 -8.81 -11.28 5.68
C THR A 55 -9.37 -11.95 6.93
N PHE A 56 -10.25 -11.27 7.66
CA PHE A 56 -10.84 -11.79 8.91
C PHE A 56 -12.37 -11.67 9.02
N GLY A 57 -13.06 -11.24 7.97
CA GLY A 57 -14.51 -11.02 8.04
C GLY A 57 -14.90 -9.82 8.89
N ALA A 58 -13.97 -8.89 9.13
CA ALA A 58 -14.21 -7.71 9.93
C ALA A 58 -14.78 -6.56 9.09
N THR A 59 -15.44 -5.60 9.72
CA THR A 59 -16.16 -4.52 9.01
C THR A 59 -15.32 -3.25 8.80
N GLY A 60 -14.04 -3.24 9.16
CA GLY A 60 -13.21 -2.03 9.13
C GLY A 60 -11.71 -2.24 8.99
N ASP A 61 -11.26 -3.42 8.58
CA ASP A 61 -9.83 -3.74 8.50
C ASP A 61 -9.36 -3.73 7.04
N PHE A 62 -9.58 -2.58 6.40
CA PHE A 62 -9.16 -2.29 5.04
C PHE A 62 -8.97 -0.78 4.85
N VAL A 63 -8.31 -0.39 3.77
CA VAL A 63 -8.21 1.01 3.35
C VAL A 63 -9.06 1.24 2.11
N PHE A 64 -9.59 2.45 1.99
CA PHE A 64 -10.41 2.86 0.86
C PHE A 64 -10.24 4.37 0.59
N PHE A 65 -10.70 4.81 -0.57
CA PHE A 65 -10.88 6.22 -0.90
C PHE A 65 -12.26 6.39 -1.53
N ASP A 66 -12.89 7.56 -1.32
CA ASP A 66 -14.26 7.81 -1.76
C ASP A 66 -14.28 8.43 -3.16
N ILE A 67 -14.75 7.65 -4.14
CA ILE A 67 -14.87 8.07 -5.54
C ILE A 67 -16.09 8.96 -5.83
N PHE A 68 -17.09 8.97 -4.94
CA PHE A 68 -18.34 9.72 -5.14
C PHE A 68 -18.25 11.17 -4.67
N THR A 69 -17.26 11.49 -3.83
CA THR A 69 -17.02 12.85 -3.34
C THR A 69 -16.30 13.76 -4.34
N THR A 70 -15.82 13.19 -5.45
CA THR A 70 -14.98 13.89 -6.43
C THR A 70 -15.79 14.70 -7.44
N ASN A 71 -15.62 16.01 -7.44
CA ASN A 71 -16.10 16.89 -8.51
C ASN A 71 -15.25 16.69 -9.78
N LYS A 72 -15.58 15.69 -10.60
CA LYS A 72 -15.18 15.52 -12.02
C LYS A 72 -13.69 15.59 -12.42
N GLN A 73 -12.75 15.81 -11.50
CA GLN A 73 -11.31 15.81 -11.80
C GLN A 73 -10.72 14.43 -11.54
N SER A 74 -9.93 13.96 -12.52
CA SER A 74 -9.07 12.78 -12.39
C SER A 74 -8.17 12.97 -11.18
N THR A 75 -8.50 12.29 -10.07
CA THR A 75 -7.70 12.35 -8.85
C THR A 75 -6.80 11.13 -8.84
N ASP A 76 -5.51 11.34 -8.98
CA ASP A 76 -4.48 10.34 -8.76
C ASP A 76 -4.28 10.22 -7.23
N VAL A 77 -4.60 9.05 -6.67
CA VAL A 77 -4.52 8.80 -5.22
C VAL A 77 -3.52 7.67 -5.02
N ARG A 78 -2.49 7.90 -4.19
CA ARG A 78 -1.35 6.99 -4.04
C ARG A 78 -1.16 6.53 -2.61
N LEU A 79 -0.99 5.22 -2.43
CA LEU A 79 -0.57 4.62 -1.17
C LEU A 79 0.75 3.88 -1.36
N ARG A 80 1.78 4.28 -0.63
CA ARG A 80 3.11 3.70 -0.67
C ARG A 80 3.31 2.69 0.46
N SER A 81 3.85 1.52 0.16
CA SER A 81 4.26 0.53 1.16
C SER A 81 5.51 0.96 1.92
N PRO A 82 5.79 0.37 3.09
CA PRO A 82 7.14 0.35 3.64
C PRO A 82 8.16 -0.19 2.62
N VAL A 83 9.43 0.15 2.84
CA VAL A 83 10.54 -0.38 2.04
C VAL A 83 10.65 -1.89 2.24
N ILE A 84 10.59 -2.62 1.13
CA ILE A 84 10.75 -4.06 1.03
C ILE A 84 12.24 -4.33 0.81
N GLN A 85 12.89 -4.85 1.84
CA GLN A 85 14.27 -5.31 1.74
C GLN A 85 14.29 -6.71 1.13
N THR A 86 14.91 -6.85 -0.03
CA THR A 86 15.08 -8.15 -0.69
C THR A 86 16.41 -8.75 -0.27
N SER A 87 16.41 -10.00 0.21
CA SER A 87 17.71 -10.65 0.53
C SER A 87 18.37 -11.18 -0.74
N PRO A 88 19.71 -11.31 -0.80
CA PRO A 88 20.40 -11.93 -1.95
C PRO A 88 19.95 -13.37 -2.22
N ASP A 89 19.42 -14.05 -1.21
CA ASP A 89 18.90 -15.43 -1.29
C ASP A 89 17.42 -15.48 -1.72
N GLU A 90 16.77 -14.33 -1.91
CA GLU A 90 15.36 -14.22 -2.31
C GLU A 90 15.23 -14.00 -3.82
N GLU A 91 14.89 -15.06 -4.56
CA GLU A 91 14.80 -15.01 -6.03
C GLU A 91 13.64 -14.15 -6.55
N SER A 92 12.56 -14.01 -5.76
CA SER A 92 11.39 -13.19 -6.14
C SER A 92 10.58 -12.76 -4.93
N VAL A 93 9.93 -11.60 -5.04
CA VAL A 93 8.93 -11.10 -4.07
C VAL A 93 7.56 -11.15 -4.73
N CYS A 94 6.58 -11.73 -4.03
CA CYS A 94 5.20 -11.81 -4.46
C CYS A 94 4.33 -10.84 -3.64
N LEU A 95 3.68 -9.91 -4.32
CA LEU A 95 2.63 -9.08 -3.72
C LEU A 95 1.28 -9.77 -3.88
N THR A 96 0.58 -9.97 -2.78
CA THR A 96 -0.79 -10.49 -2.77
C THR A 96 -1.66 -9.61 -1.90
N PHE A 97 -2.84 -9.23 -2.40
CA PHE A 97 -3.78 -8.38 -1.67
C PHE A 97 -5.20 -8.63 -2.16
N TRP A 98 -6.17 -8.26 -1.32
CA TRP A 98 -7.58 -8.25 -1.67
C TRP A 98 -8.00 -6.84 -2.07
N PHE A 99 -8.77 -6.71 -3.15
CA PHE A 99 -9.37 -5.45 -3.54
C PHE A 99 -10.82 -5.65 -3.96
N ALA A 100 -11.61 -4.59 -3.85
CA ALA A 100 -12.98 -4.57 -4.32
C ALA A 100 -13.34 -3.17 -4.82
N ALA A 101 -13.74 -3.08 -6.08
CA ALA A 101 -14.21 -1.85 -6.70
C ALA A 101 -15.73 -1.74 -6.56
N PHE A 102 -16.23 -0.63 -6.01
CA PHE A 102 -17.66 -0.36 -5.86
C PHE A 102 -18.01 0.94 -6.56
N GLY A 103 -19.16 0.97 -7.25
CA GLY A 103 -19.62 2.18 -7.94
C GLY A 103 -19.06 2.37 -9.33
N VAL A 104 -18.82 1.28 -10.07
CA VAL A 104 -18.21 1.32 -11.40
C VAL A 104 -19.06 2.13 -12.38
N GLU A 105 -18.71 3.41 -12.53
CA GLU A 105 -18.60 4.02 -13.85
C GLU A 105 -17.24 3.61 -14.43
N GLU A 106 -17.09 3.55 -15.75
CA GLU A 106 -15.93 3.03 -16.50
C GLU A 106 -14.60 3.82 -16.28
N SER A 107 -14.51 4.65 -15.24
CA SER A 107 -13.51 5.71 -15.08
C SER A 107 -12.49 5.51 -13.95
N THR A 108 -12.61 4.46 -13.11
CA THR A 108 -11.66 4.22 -12.00
C THR A 108 -10.75 3.03 -12.29
N THR A 109 -9.43 3.24 -12.17
CA THR A 109 -8.40 2.20 -12.38
C THR A 109 -7.51 2.09 -11.16
N LEU A 110 -7.18 0.87 -10.73
CA LEU A 110 -6.14 0.59 -9.75
C LEU A 110 -4.84 0.24 -10.49
N GLN A 111 -3.75 0.91 -10.16
CA GLN A 111 -2.42 0.61 -10.71
C GLN A 111 -1.52 0.09 -9.59
N ILE A 112 -0.61 -0.83 -9.93
CA ILE A 112 0.39 -1.35 -9.01
C ILE A 112 1.75 -0.99 -9.59
N ILE A 113 2.49 -0.13 -8.90
CA ILE A 113 3.77 0.39 -9.36
C ILE A 113 4.85 -0.09 -8.39
N LYS A 114 5.89 -0.74 -8.92
CA LYS A 114 7.12 -1.06 -8.17
C LYS A 114 8.11 0.08 -8.40
N MET A 115 8.63 0.67 -7.33
CA MET A 115 9.66 1.71 -7.38
C MET A 115 10.90 1.28 -6.59
N ASN A 116 12.05 1.87 -6.94
CA ASN A 116 13.26 1.76 -6.14
C ASN A 116 13.16 2.76 -4.98
N ALA A 117 13.56 2.36 -3.78
CA ALA A 117 13.48 3.21 -2.59
C ALA A 117 14.44 4.43 -2.65
N ASP A 118 15.47 4.36 -3.51
CA ASP A 118 16.50 5.39 -3.65
C ASP A 118 16.07 6.59 -4.55
N GLU A 119 14.91 6.52 -5.21
CA GLU A 119 14.46 7.54 -6.16
C GLU A 119 13.78 8.77 -5.52
N GLU A 120 13.80 8.91 -4.18
CA GLU A 120 13.25 10.09 -3.47
C GLU A 120 14.29 11.16 -3.09
N THR A 121 15.57 10.97 -3.40
CA THR A 121 16.61 11.99 -3.25
C THR A 121 17.35 12.19 -4.56
N GLY A 122 16.92 13.17 -5.34
CA GLY A 122 17.79 13.80 -6.31
C GLY A 122 18.87 14.59 -5.58
N ASP A 123 20.08 14.03 -5.50
CA ASP A 123 21.32 14.69 -5.90
C ASP A 123 22.48 13.67 -5.83
N ASP A 124 23.09 13.46 -7.00
CA ASP A 124 24.44 12.96 -7.32
C ASP A 124 25.23 12.12 -6.29
N GLU A 125 25.59 10.88 -6.65
CA GLU A 125 26.99 10.49 -6.91
C GLU A 125 27.18 9.01 -7.31
N GLU A 126 28.28 8.79 -8.03
CA GLU A 126 28.71 7.60 -8.76
C GLU A 126 28.98 6.32 -7.93
N ASN A 127 28.45 5.20 -8.45
CA ASN A 127 29.19 3.98 -8.83
C ASN A 127 29.91 3.15 -7.74
N ASN A 128 29.39 1.94 -7.44
CA ASN A 128 30.23 0.73 -7.40
C ASN A 128 29.40 -0.56 -7.54
N GLY A 129 29.84 -1.44 -8.45
CA GLY A 129 29.23 -2.73 -8.72
C GLY A 129 29.34 -3.74 -7.58
N LYS A 130 28.35 -3.72 -6.68
CA LYS A 130 27.94 -4.88 -5.88
C LYS A 130 26.45 -5.04 -6.11
N GLN A 131 26.00 -6.27 -6.37
CA GLN A 131 24.57 -6.60 -6.38
C GLN A 131 24.05 -6.39 -4.95
N GLN A 132 23.72 -5.13 -4.63
CA GLN A 132 23.20 -4.71 -3.35
C GLN A 132 21.71 -5.07 -3.34
N PRO A 133 21.15 -5.50 -2.19
CA PRO A 133 19.71 -5.72 -2.11
C PRO A 133 18.99 -4.47 -2.62
N VAL A 134 18.15 -4.64 -3.64
CA VAL A 134 17.37 -3.53 -4.18
C VAL A 134 16.26 -3.28 -3.18
N ASP A 135 16.36 -2.16 -2.48
CA ASP A 135 15.29 -1.67 -1.62
C ASP A 135 14.20 -1.15 -2.54
N ILE A 136 13.00 -1.72 -2.42
CA ILE A 136 11.87 -1.39 -3.30
C ILE A 136 10.65 -1.01 -2.47
N CYS A 137 9.75 -0.22 -3.03
CA CYS A 137 8.41 0.00 -2.45
C CYS A 137 7.33 -0.22 -3.51
N ILE A 138 6.12 -0.51 -3.05
CA ILE A 138 4.94 -0.68 -3.87
C ILE A 138 4.04 0.53 -3.71
N ILE A 139 3.55 1.07 -4.83
CA ILE A 139 2.57 2.14 -4.85
C ILE A 139 1.28 1.63 -5.48
N LEU A 140 0.18 1.83 -4.75
CA LEU A 140 -1.20 1.53 -5.14
C LEU A 140 -1.96 2.81 -5.49
#